data_AF-A0A223D453-F1
#
_entry.id   AF-A0A223D453-F1
#
_cell.length_a   1.000
_cell.length_b   1.000
_cell.length_c   1.000
_cell.angle_alpha   90.00
_cell.angle_beta   90.00
_cell.angle_gamma   90.00
#
_symmetry.space_group_name_H-M   'P 1'
#
loop_
_entity.id
_entity.type
_entity.pdbx_description
1 polymer ?
#
loop_
_entity_poly.entity_id
_entity_poly.type
_entity_poly.pdbx_seq_one_letter_code
_entity_poly.pdbx_strand_id
1 'polypeptide(L)' 'MRFSRAELIEIITPHVLRTLVRLHGAKGDVLTQEELSQAGLSEEQQRALLQTRRLEETEPGVYRVQL' A
#
# COMPACT_ATOMS: atom_id res chain seq x y z
N MET A 1 -8.12 3.53 -13.13
CA MET A 1 -9.22 4.27 -12.46
C MET A 1 -8.61 5.05 -11.30
N ARG A 2 -9.01 6.30 -11.12
CA ARG A 2 -8.56 7.14 -10.00
C ARG A 2 -9.70 7.20 -8.99
N PHE A 3 -9.43 6.83 -7.74
CA PHE A 3 -10.41 6.89 -6.66
C PHE A 3 -10.75 8.33 -6.31
N SER A 4 -12.01 8.62 -6.02
CA SER A 4 -12.42 9.85 -5.37
C SER A 4 -11.90 9.92 -3.94
N ARG A 5 -11.95 11.10 -3.33
CA ARG A 5 -11.51 11.29 -1.94
C ARG A 5 -12.35 10.48 -0.94
N ALA A 6 -13.65 10.30 -1.20
CA ALA A 6 -14.53 9.52 -0.34
C ALA A 6 -14.16 8.03 -0.40
N GLU A 7 -13.98 7.49 -1.61
CA GLU A 7 -13.55 6.09 -1.81
C GLU A 7 -12.19 5.81 -1.17
N LEU A 8 -11.24 6.74 -1.24
CA LEU A 8 -9.93 6.57 -0.57
C LEU A 8 -10.06 6.41 0.94
N ILE A 9 -11.02 7.07 1.59
CA ILE A 9 -11.25 6.96 3.04
C ILE A 9 -11.84 5.58 3.39
N GLU A 10 -12.72 5.06 2.53
CA GLU A 10 -13.32 3.74 2.72
C GLU A 10 -12.30 2.61 2.45
N ILE A 11 -11.43 2.77 1.45
CA ILE A 11 -10.43 1.78 1.07
C ILE A 11 -9.24 1.79 2.03
N ILE A 12 -8.68 2.97 2.32
CA ILE A 12 -7.51 3.13 3.21
C ILE A 12 -7.99 3.21 4.66
N THR A 13 -8.47 2.06 5.15
CA THR A 13 -8.88 1.93 6.55
C THR A 13 -7.66 2.02 7.48
N PRO A 14 -7.87 2.28 8.79
CA PRO A 14 -6.79 2.23 9.78
C PRO A 14 -6.06 0.88 9.83
N HIS A 15 -6.75 -0.21 9.46
CA HIS A 15 -6.15 -1.53 9.36
C HIS A 15 -5.10 -1.60 8.25
N VAL A 16 -5.41 -1.08 7.05
CA VAL A 16 -4.50 -1.03 5.90
C VAL A 16 -3.22 -0.26 6.24
N LEU A 17 -3.36 0.91 6.87
CA LEU A 17 -2.20 1.71 7.28
C LEU A 17 -1.35 0.98 8.32
N ARG A 18 -1.99 0.31 9.29
CA ARG A 18 -1.27 -0.46 10.32
C ARG A 18 -0.52 -1.65 9.70
N THR A 19 -1.11 -2.33 8.72
CA THR A 19 -0.46 -3.42 7.99
C THR A 19 0.74 -2.90 7.22
N LEU A 20 0.62 -1.76 6.53
CA LEU A 20 1.73 -1.12 5.82
C LEU A 20 2.89 -0.75 6.77
N VAL A 21 2.59 -0.13 7.92
CA VAL A 21 3.59 0.21 8.95
C VAL A 21 4.26 -1.05 9.50
N ARG A 22 3.51 -2.13 9.71
CA ARG A 22 4.07 -3.41 10.19
C ARG A 22 4.99 -4.05 9.16
N LEU A 23 4.61 -4.05 7.88
CA LEU A 23 5.46 -4.53 6.81
C LEU A 23 6.75 -3.72 6.73
N HIS A 24 6.63 -2.39 6.78
CA HIS A 24 7.79 -1.51 6.77
C HIS A 24 8.73 -1.79 7.95
N GLY A 25 8.20 -1.96 9.17
CA GLY A 25 9.02 -2.31 10.32
C GLY A 25 9.66 -3.71 10.25
N ALA A 26 9.06 -4.65 9.53
CA ALA A 26 9.55 -6.02 9.43
C ALA A 26 10.52 -6.26 8.26
N LYS A 27 10.36 -5.51 7.16
CA LYS A 27 11.04 -5.73 5.88
C LYS A 27 11.83 -4.52 5.38
N GLY A 28 11.59 -3.34 5.94
CA GLY A 28 12.17 -2.08 5.52
C GLY A 28 11.32 -1.33 4.49
N ASP A 29 11.96 -0.42 3.77
CA ASP A 29 11.29 0.59 2.95
C ASP A 29 10.90 0.06 1.56
N VAL A 30 11.37 -1.12 1.18
CA VAL A 30 11.11 -1.73 -0.14
C VAL A 30 10.37 -3.03 0.06
N LEU A 31 9.21 -3.15 -0.58
CA LEU A 31 8.30 -4.29 -0.53
C LEU A 31 7.99 -4.79 -1.93
N THR A 32 7.83 -6.09 -2.08
CA THR A 32 7.36 -6.69 -3.33
C THR A 32 5.83 -6.79 -3.37
N GLN A 33 5.26 -6.93 -4.57
CA GLN A 33 3.83 -7.17 -4.75
C GLN A 33 3.36 -8.42 -3.99
N GLU A 34 4.20 -9.46 -3.95
CA GLU A 34 3.91 -10.68 -3.23
C GLU A 34 3.81 -10.42 -1.72
N GLU A 35 4.73 -9.65 -1.15
CA GLU A 35 4.70 -9.30 0.28
C GLU A 35 3.47 -8.46 0.65
N LEU A 36 3.07 -7.51 -0.20
CA LEU A 36 1.83 -6.75 0.01
C LEU A 36 0.61 -7.67 0.00
N SER A 37 0.58 -8.63 -0.93
CA SER A 37 -0.52 -9.59 -1.07
C SER A 37 -0.56 -10.59 0.08
N GLN A 38 0.60 -11.11 0.51
CA GLN A 38 0.74 -12.00 1.67
C GLN A 38 0.34 -11.31 2.98
N ALA A 39 0.51 -9.99 3.06
CA ALA A 39 0.03 -9.18 4.19
C ALA A 39 -1.49 -8.95 4.20
N GLY A 40 -2.19 -9.41 3.17
CA GLY A 40 -3.63 -9.25 3.01
C GLY A 40 -4.06 -7.91 2.42
N LEU A 41 -3.14 -7.14 1.80
CA LEU A 41 -3.51 -5.93 1.08
C LEU A 41 -4.09 -6.28 -0.29
N SER A 42 -5.35 -5.94 -0.52
CA SER A 42 -6.01 -6.17 -1.81
C SER A 42 -5.42 -5.25 -2.90
N GLU A 43 -5.57 -5.63 -4.17
CA GLU A 43 -5.14 -4.79 -5.30
C GLU A 43 -5.79 -3.40 -5.28
N GLU A 44 -7.01 -3.29 -4.77
CA GLU A 44 -7.70 -2.01 -4.60
C GLU A 44 -7.01 -1.14 -3.55
N GLN A 45 -6.66 -1.72 -2.41
CA GLN A 45 -5.92 -1.04 -1.34
C GLN A 45 -4.52 -0.63 -1.79
N GLN A 46 -3.82 -1.50 -2.51
CA GLN A 46 -2.50 -1.20 -3.08
C GLN A 46 -2.59 0.00 -4.05
N ARG A 47 -3.57 0.01 -4.95
CA ARG A 47 -3.82 1.15 -5.85
C ARG A 47 -4.18 2.43 -5.11
N ALA A 48 -4.97 2.35 -4.05
CA ALA A 48 -5.30 3.51 -3.22
C ALA A 48 -4.06 4.07 -2.49
N LEU A 49 -3.18 3.20 -2.01
CA LEU A 49 -1.91 3.57 -1.39
C LEU A 49 -0.95 4.23 -2.40
N LEU A 50 -0.87 3.73 -3.63
CA LEU A 50 -0.13 4.36 -4.73
C LEU A 50 -0.69 5.75 -5.05
N GLN A 51 -2.01 5.87 -5.16
CA GLN A 51 -2.66 7.15 -5.46
C GLN A 51 -2.44 8.19 -4.35
N THR A 52 -2.34 7.75 -3.10
CA THR A 52 -2.07 8.62 -1.94
C THR A 52 -0.59 8.83 -1.66
N ARG A 53 0.30 8.31 -2.52
CA ARG A 53 1.77 8.38 -2.38
C ARG A 53 2.30 7.79 -1.08
N ARG A 54 1.60 6.80 -0.52
CA ARG A 54 2.11 5.98 0.59
C ARG A 54 2.90 4.77 0.11
N LEU A 55 2.66 4.38 -1.14
CA LEU A 55 3.48 3.49 -1.92
C LEU A 55 3.93 4.21 -3.18
N GLU A 56 5.12 3.87 -3.66
CA GLU A 56 5.67 4.30 -4.94
C GLU A 56 6.23 3.07 -5.65
N GLU A 57 5.75 2.75 -6.84
CA GLU A 57 6.31 1.65 -7.63
C GLU A 57 7.65 2.09 -8.21
N THR A 58 8.73 1.44 -7.79
CA THR A 58 10.09 1.74 -8.25
C THR A 58 10.48 0.88 -9.45
N GLU A 59 10.01 -0.36 -9.46
CA GLU A 59 10.17 -1.33 -10.55
C GLU A 59 8.88 -2.14 -10.65
N PRO A 60 8.57 -2.79 -11.79
CA PRO A 60 7.36 -3.59 -11.92
C PRO A 60 7.21 -4.62 -10.80
N GLY A 61 6.21 -4.43 -9.93
CA GLY A 61 5.95 -5.29 -8.77
C GLY A 61 6.87 -5.05 -7.56
N VAL A 62 7.64 -3.96 -7.53
CA VAL A 62 8.47 -3.53 -6.40
C VAL A 62 8.07 -2.12 -5.98
N TYR A 63 7.78 -1.96 -4.70
CA TYR A 63 7.19 -0.77 -4.14
C TYR A 63 8.03 -0.22 -2.99
N ARG A 64 8.31 1.08 -3.02
CA ARG A 64 8.85 1.82 -1.89
C ARG A 64 7.71 2.33 -1.01
N VAL A 65 7.82 2.11 0.30
CA VAL A 65 6.91 2.67 1.29
C VAL A 65 7.33 4.10 1.64
N GLN A 66 6.38 5.03 1.58
CA GLN A 66 6.53 6.40 2.04
C GLN A 66 5.59 6.63 3.23
N LEU A 67 6.12 6.57 4.46
CA LEU A 67 5.36 6.77 5.70
C LEU A 67 5.45 8.20 6.23
#